data_AF-A0A432HH08-F1
#
_entry.id   AF-A0A432HH08-F1
#
_cell.length_a   1.000
_cell.length_b   1.000
_cell.length_c   1.000
_cell.angle_alpha   90.00
_cell.angle_beta   90.00
_cell.angle_gamma   90.00
#
_symmetry.space_group_name_H-M   'P 1'
#
loop_
_entity.id
_entity.type
_entity.pdbx_description
1 polymer ?
#
loop_
_entity_poly.entity_id
_entity_poly.type
_entity_poly.pdbx_seq_one_letter_code
_entity_poly.pdbx_strand_id
1 'polypeptide(L)'
;MWWPIGPYGTMMAVILLSTIPLRNFLTRDEPEKRLALSELPDEIRTKGYRWIIALYVVMYLYKFFIDHHNEPIKARVGGYTHWIHGFEGDFTLWAQEAFRNDLLTDILSFHYLFVYLFIIWFSPMYFILVRDHVMADKAALNYLVIYLLAVPLYLFFNVEVTSSYIPGMDALFYHDSWYLRFITDNDPTDNGIPSLHFGLPIGLLIIHRLHCREQGIDIREWRHREFDLFVLANCVIYIFSIQYLGIHWILDIIPGVILA
;
A
#
# COMPACT_ATOMS: atom_id res chain seq x y z
N MET A 1 -17.96 6.27 20.70
CA MET A 1 -18.86 5.09 20.65
C MET A 1 -18.00 3.83 20.67
N TRP A 2 -18.28 2.86 21.54
CA TRP A 2 -17.55 1.58 21.56
C TRP A 2 -18.04 0.72 20.40
N TRP A 3 -17.30 0.75 19.29
CA TRP A 3 -17.55 -0.10 18.15
C TRP A 3 -16.82 -1.44 18.32
N PRO A 4 -17.54 -2.56 18.50
CA PRO A 4 -16.95 -3.82 18.95
C PRO A 4 -16.00 -4.47 17.94
N ILE A 5 -16.09 -4.09 16.66
CA ILE A 5 -15.25 -4.63 15.57
C ILE A 5 -13.95 -3.82 15.42
N GLY A 6 -13.89 -2.61 15.99
CA GLY A 6 -12.77 -1.69 15.85
C GLY A 6 -12.58 -1.13 14.42
N PRO A 7 -11.67 -0.16 14.24
CA PRO A 7 -11.33 0.44 12.94
C PRO A 7 -10.89 -0.62 11.92
N TYR A 8 -9.96 -1.50 12.32
CA TYR A 8 -9.37 -2.53 11.47
C TYR A 8 -10.42 -3.49 10.93
N GLY A 9 -11.23 -4.10 11.81
CA GLY A 9 -12.25 -5.05 11.38
C GLY A 9 -13.31 -4.39 10.50
N THR A 10 -13.59 -3.11 10.69
CA THR A 10 -14.47 -2.33 9.81
C THR A 10 -13.86 -2.18 8.43
N MET A 11 -12.58 -1.77 8.34
CA MET A 11 -11.89 -1.63 7.07
C MET A 11 -11.80 -2.95 6.32
N MET A 12 -11.44 -4.04 7.03
CA MET A 12 -11.40 -5.38 6.44
C MET A 12 -12.78 -5.80 5.93
N ALA A 13 -13.84 -5.57 6.71
CA ALA A 13 -15.20 -5.86 6.26
C ALA A 13 -15.56 -5.06 5.00
N VAL A 14 -15.25 -3.76 4.95
CA VAL A 14 -15.52 -2.93 3.76
C VAL A 14 -14.71 -3.39 2.55
N ILE A 15 -13.44 -3.73 2.70
CA ILE A 15 -12.59 -4.26 1.61
C ILE A 15 -13.18 -5.57 1.07
N LEU A 16 -13.54 -6.52 1.95
CA LEU A 16 -14.10 -7.81 1.55
C LEU A 16 -15.48 -7.65 0.89
N LEU A 17 -16.35 -6.82 1.47
CA LEU A 17 -17.70 -6.59 0.95
C LEU A 17 -17.69 -5.81 -0.38
N SER A 18 -16.72 -4.92 -0.58
CA SER A 18 -16.57 -4.15 -1.84
C SER A 18 -15.92 -4.95 -2.96
N THR A 19 -15.23 -6.05 -2.65
CA THR A 19 -14.49 -6.86 -3.65
C THR A 19 -15.39 -7.34 -4.79
N ILE A 20 -16.56 -7.90 -4.49
CA ILE A 20 -17.46 -8.46 -5.52
C ILE A 20 -18.21 -7.38 -6.31
N PRO A 21 -18.80 -6.34 -5.68
CA PRO A 21 -19.39 -5.22 -6.39
C PRO A 21 -18.40 -4.53 -7.34
N LEU A 22 -17.17 -4.26 -6.88
CA LEU A 22 -16.15 -3.60 -7.70
C LEU A 22 -15.68 -4.48 -8.85
N ARG A 23 -15.48 -5.79 -8.61
CA ARG A 23 -15.24 -6.74 -9.71
C ARG A 23 -16.34 -6.67 -10.75
N ASN A 24 -17.61 -6.69 -10.35
CA ASN A 24 -18.74 -6.65 -11.28
C ASN A 24 -18.78 -5.34 -12.07
N PHE A 25 -18.47 -4.20 -11.42
CA PHE A 25 -18.39 -2.90 -12.07
C PHE A 25 -17.26 -2.83 -13.11
N LEU A 26 -16.05 -3.28 -12.75
CA LEU A 26 -14.87 -3.30 -13.63
C LEU A 26 -14.97 -4.32 -14.76
N THR A 27 -15.88 -5.28 -14.67
CA THR A 27 -16.12 -6.31 -15.70
C THR A 27 -17.53 -6.22 -16.26
N ARG A 28 -18.16 -5.05 -16.21
CA ARG A 28 -19.54 -4.84 -16.70
C ARG A 28 -19.69 -5.21 -18.18
N ASP A 29 -18.63 -5.00 -18.96
CA ASP A 29 -18.58 -5.27 -20.41
C ASP A 29 -18.13 -6.71 -20.74
N GLU A 30 -17.63 -7.47 -19.76
CA GLU A 30 -17.11 -8.85 -19.92
C GLU A 30 -17.60 -9.79 -18.79
N PRO A 31 -18.93 -9.97 -18.59
CA PRO A 31 -19.46 -10.78 -17.50
C PRO A 31 -19.03 -12.25 -17.54
N GLU A 32 -18.73 -12.79 -18.72
CA GLU A 32 -18.28 -14.16 -18.96
C GLU A 32 -16.88 -14.46 -18.43
N LYS A 33 -16.07 -13.43 -18.15
CA LYS A 33 -14.74 -13.59 -17.56
C LYS A 33 -14.78 -13.76 -16.05
N ARG A 34 -15.91 -13.52 -15.41
CA ARG A 34 -16.07 -13.57 -13.95
C ARG A 34 -16.02 -15.02 -13.46
N LEU A 35 -15.21 -15.26 -12.45
CA LEU A 35 -15.21 -16.51 -11.71
C LEU A 35 -16.44 -16.57 -10.79
N ALA A 36 -17.20 -17.67 -10.85
CA ALA A 36 -18.25 -17.92 -9.88
C ALA A 36 -17.62 -18.24 -8.52
N LEU A 37 -18.19 -17.71 -7.43
CA LEU A 37 -17.63 -17.93 -6.09
C LEU A 37 -17.62 -19.41 -5.69
N SER A 38 -18.55 -20.19 -6.22
CA SER A 38 -18.59 -21.66 -6.04
C SER A 38 -17.42 -22.38 -6.72
N GLU A 39 -16.83 -21.80 -7.76
CA GLU A 39 -15.71 -22.37 -8.53
C GLU A 39 -14.34 -21.98 -7.96
N LEU A 40 -14.30 -21.00 -7.04
CA LEU A 40 -13.05 -20.48 -6.49
C LEU A 40 -12.13 -21.55 -5.87
N PRO A 41 -12.63 -22.54 -5.10
CA PRO A 41 -11.77 -23.61 -4.57
C PRO A 41 -11.11 -24.46 -5.65
N ASP A 42 -11.82 -24.70 -6.76
CA ASP A 42 -11.32 -25.48 -7.90
C ASP A 42 -10.34 -24.66 -8.74
N GLU A 43 -10.62 -23.38 -8.96
CA GLU A 43 -9.69 -22.45 -9.62
C GLU A 43 -8.35 -22.36 -8.86
N ILE A 44 -8.39 -22.18 -7.53
CA ILE A 44 -7.19 -22.15 -6.68
C ILE A 44 -6.35 -23.43 -6.82
N ARG A 45 -7.03 -24.58 -6.93
CA ARG A 45 -6.35 -25.88 -7.05
C ARG A 45 -5.74 -26.08 -8.43
N THR A 46 -6.47 -25.71 -9.49
CA THR A 46 -6.11 -26.01 -10.87
C THR A 46 -5.11 -25.01 -11.46
N LYS A 47 -5.20 -23.74 -11.10
CA LYS A 47 -4.32 -22.67 -11.59
C LYS A 47 -3.09 -22.44 -10.71
N GLY A 48 -2.98 -23.15 -9.60
CA GLY A 48 -1.78 -23.12 -8.77
C GLY A 48 -1.70 -21.94 -7.79
N TYR A 49 -2.77 -21.18 -7.55
CA TYR A 49 -2.79 -20.06 -6.59
C TYR A 49 -2.43 -20.44 -5.14
N ARG A 50 -2.24 -21.73 -4.84
CA ARG A 50 -1.61 -22.22 -3.61
C ARG A 50 -0.28 -21.52 -3.30
N TRP A 51 0.52 -21.20 -4.32
CA TRP A 51 1.78 -20.49 -4.11
C TRP A 51 1.55 -19.03 -3.67
N ILE A 52 0.52 -18.35 -4.19
CA ILE A 52 0.10 -17.01 -3.74
C ILE A 52 -0.32 -17.07 -2.27
N ILE A 53 -1.11 -18.07 -1.88
CA ILE A 53 -1.50 -18.27 -0.47
C ILE A 53 -0.25 -18.50 0.38
N ALA A 54 0.67 -19.36 -0.06
CA ALA A 54 1.92 -19.63 0.64
C ALA A 54 2.78 -18.36 0.78
N LEU A 55 2.82 -17.52 -0.24
CA LEU A 55 3.51 -16.23 -0.24
C LEU A 55 2.95 -15.33 0.87
N TYR A 56 1.63 -15.16 0.97
CA TYR A 56 1.04 -14.36 2.05
C TYR A 56 1.34 -14.91 3.43
N VAL A 57 1.34 -16.24 3.59
CA VAL A 57 1.73 -16.90 4.85
C VAL A 57 3.20 -16.61 5.17
N VAL A 58 4.10 -16.75 4.20
CA VAL A 58 5.53 -16.44 4.37
C VAL A 58 5.74 -14.97 4.72
N MET A 59 5.03 -14.05 4.08
CA MET A 59 5.12 -12.62 4.38
C MET A 59 4.62 -12.31 5.79
N TYR A 60 3.54 -12.95 6.24
CA TYR A 60 3.05 -12.82 7.61
C TYR A 60 4.08 -13.32 8.63
N LEU A 61 4.67 -14.49 8.39
CA LEU A 61 5.73 -15.04 9.25
C LEU A 61 6.98 -14.17 9.25
N TYR A 62 7.35 -13.63 8.08
CA TYR A 62 8.48 -12.72 7.93
C TYR A 62 8.23 -11.42 8.69
N LYS A 63 7.05 -10.80 8.56
CA LYS A 63 6.65 -9.63 9.36
C LYS A 63 6.72 -9.93 10.85
N PHE A 64 6.11 -11.02 11.30
CA PHE A 64 6.15 -11.42 12.71
C PHE A 64 7.58 -11.57 13.25
N PHE A 65 8.46 -12.19 12.46
CA PHE A 65 9.87 -12.32 12.82
C PHE A 65 10.54 -10.95 12.92
N ILE A 66 10.31 -10.06 11.96
CA ILE A 66 10.91 -8.73 11.91
C ILE A 66 10.42 -7.87 13.06
N ASP A 67 9.11 -7.81 13.32
CA ASP A 67 8.52 -7.04 14.42
C ASP A 67 9.13 -7.44 15.77
N HIS A 68 9.44 -8.72 15.98
CA HIS A 68 10.08 -9.20 17.20
C HIS A 68 11.55 -8.76 17.36
N HIS A 69 12.26 -8.52 16.25
CA HIS A 69 13.70 -8.21 16.24
C HIS A 69 14.02 -6.76 15.84
N ASN A 70 13.01 -5.96 15.48
CA ASN A 70 13.18 -4.64 14.90
C ASN A 70 13.91 -3.68 15.84
N GLU A 71 13.37 -3.48 17.05
CA GLU A 71 13.91 -2.53 18.03
C GLU A 71 15.37 -2.85 18.44
N PRO A 72 15.73 -4.11 18.76
CA PRO A 72 17.13 -4.44 19.05
C PRO A 72 18.11 -4.16 17.91
N ILE A 73 17.68 -4.32 16.65
CA ILE A 73 18.51 -4.06 15.47
C ILE A 73 18.67 -2.56 15.28
N LYS A 74 17.56 -1.82 15.24
CA LYS A 74 17.54 -0.36 15.02
C LYS A 74 18.36 0.39 16.06
N ALA A 75 18.25 0.02 17.33
CA ALA A 75 19.02 0.63 18.42
C ALA A 75 20.55 0.52 18.22
N ARG A 76 21.04 -0.46 17.46
CA ARG A 76 22.47 -0.64 17.17
C ARG A 76 22.95 0.13 15.94
N VAL A 77 22.05 0.42 15.00
CA VAL A 77 22.39 1.04 13.72
C VAL A 77 22.34 2.57 13.80
N GLY A 78 21.40 3.12 14.57
CA GLY A 78 21.15 4.57 14.66
C GLY A 78 20.21 5.08 13.55
N GLY A 79 19.81 6.35 13.66
CA GLY A 79 18.85 6.99 12.76
C GLY A 79 19.51 7.90 11.71
N TYR A 80 18.93 7.94 10.51
CA TYR A 80 19.41 8.71 9.37
C TYR A 80 18.51 9.90 9.01
N THR A 81 17.45 10.15 9.79
CA THR A 81 16.47 11.22 9.52
C THR A 81 17.12 12.59 9.32
N HIS A 82 18.18 12.91 10.07
CA HIS A 82 18.93 14.17 9.94
C HIS A 82 19.54 14.38 8.55
N TRP A 83 19.94 13.32 7.85
CA TRP A 83 20.43 13.42 6.47
C TRP A 83 19.29 13.85 5.54
N ILE A 84 18.13 13.22 5.68
CA ILE A 84 16.95 13.48 4.85
C ILE A 84 16.42 14.90 5.11
N HIS A 85 16.28 15.28 6.39
CA HIS A 85 15.91 16.65 6.77
C HIS A 85 16.91 17.68 6.27
N GLY A 86 18.22 17.38 6.26
CA GLY A 86 19.23 18.26 5.70
C GLY A 86 19.04 18.59 4.21
N PHE A 87 18.33 17.74 3.45
CA PHE A 87 17.99 17.97 2.05
C PHE A 87 16.62 18.64 1.86
N GLU A 88 15.59 18.19 2.59
CA GLU A 88 14.20 18.66 2.40
C GLU A 88 13.82 19.86 3.27
N GLY A 89 14.52 20.05 4.39
CA GLY A 89 14.18 21.01 5.42
C GLY A 89 12.77 20.82 5.95
N ASP A 90 12.07 21.95 6.16
CA ASP A 90 10.72 21.97 6.72
C ASP A 90 9.63 22.08 5.64
N PHE A 91 9.93 21.63 4.41
CA PHE A 91 8.97 21.71 3.29
C PHE A 91 7.63 21.04 3.64
N THR A 92 7.69 19.88 4.29
CA THR A 92 6.51 19.11 4.68
C THR A 92 5.63 19.87 5.67
N LEU A 93 6.25 20.61 6.62
CA LEU A 93 5.53 21.48 7.54
C LEU A 93 4.81 22.61 6.78
N TRP A 94 5.52 23.27 5.84
CA TRP A 94 4.90 24.29 4.99
C TRP A 94 3.70 23.73 4.21
N ALA A 95 3.83 22.53 3.63
CA ALA A 95 2.75 21.88 2.89
C ALA A 95 1.56 21.57 3.81
N GLN A 96 1.79 21.08 5.02
CA GLN A 96 0.73 20.83 6.00
C GLN A 96 0.00 22.13 6.38
N GLU A 97 0.74 23.18 6.72
CA GLU A 97 0.16 24.47 7.13
C GLU A 97 -0.64 25.15 6.00
N ALA A 98 -0.14 25.10 4.77
CA ALA A 98 -0.76 25.74 3.62
C ALA A 98 -2.15 25.17 3.27
N PHE A 99 -2.38 23.88 3.54
CA PHE A 99 -3.63 23.18 3.17
C PHE A 99 -4.47 22.74 4.37
N ARG A 100 -4.09 23.15 5.59
CA ARG A 100 -4.66 22.63 6.83
C ARG A 100 -6.19 22.75 6.89
N ASN A 101 -6.86 21.60 7.00
CA ASN A 101 -8.31 21.50 7.07
C ASN A 101 -8.75 20.17 7.71
N ASP A 102 -9.62 20.23 8.71
CA ASP A 102 -10.04 19.02 9.46
C ASP A 102 -10.74 17.98 8.57
N LEU A 103 -11.64 18.42 7.68
CA LEU A 103 -12.32 17.51 6.75
C LEU A 103 -11.33 16.86 5.77
N LEU A 104 -10.34 17.62 5.29
CA LEU A 104 -9.28 17.10 4.44
C LEU A 104 -8.44 16.05 5.20
N THR A 105 -8.13 16.31 6.47
CA THR A 105 -7.42 15.36 7.35
C THR A 105 -8.17 14.05 7.49
N ASP A 106 -9.48 14.10 7.74
CA ASP A 106 -10.31 12.89 7.88
C ASP A 106 -10.35 12.09 6.57
N ILE A 107 -10.57 12.78 5.45
CA ILE A 107 -10.64 12.15 4.12
C ILE A 107 -9.30 11.51 3.75
N LEU A 108 -8.19 12.23 3.92
CA LEU A 108 -6.87 11.73 3.55
C LEU A 108 -6.36 10.66 4.50
N SER A 109 -6.66 10.73 5.80
CA SER A 109 -6.31 9.67 6.75
C SER A 109 -7.06 8.39 6.42
N PHE A 110 -8.37 8.49 6.15
CA PHE A 110 -9.15 7.35 5.68
C PHE A 110 -8.62 6.81 4.35
N HIS A 111 -8.41 7.68 3.36
CA HIS A 111 -7.88 7.30 2.05
C HIS A 111 -6.54 6.58 2.16
N TYR A 112 -5.59 7.19 2.87
CA TYR A 112 -4.24 6.69 3.01
C TYR A 112 -4.23 5.26 3.56
N LEU A 113 -5.00 5.05 4.63
CA LEU A 113 -5.04 3.76 5.30
C LEU A 113 -5.88 2.73 4.53
N PHE A 114 -7.09 3.10 4.13
CA PHE A 114 -8.04 2.18 3.52
C PHE A 114 -7.62 1.78 2.11
N VAL A 115 -7.27 2.76 1.26
CA VAL A 115 -6.99 2.49 -0.15
C VAL A 115 -5.70 1.71 -0.32
N TYR A 116 -4.73 1.87 0.59
CA TYR A 116 -3.50 1.11 0.56
C TYR A 116 -3.75 -0.38 0.82
N LEU A 117 -4.45 -0.69 1.92
CA LEU A 117 -4.88 -2.05 2.23
C LEU A 117 -5.77 -2.64 1.13
N PHE A 118 -6.65 -1.81 0.57
CA PHE A 118 -7.50 -2.18 -0.55
C PHE A 118 -6.67 -2.55 -1.78
N ILE A 119 -5.67 -1.77 -2.20
CA ILE A 119 -4.84 -2.09 -3.37
C ILE A 119 -4.09 -3.41 -3.16
N ILE A 120 -3.50 -3.63 -1.98
CA ILE A 120 -2.74 -4.87 -1.69
C ILE A 120 -3.64 -6.11 -1.77
N TRP A 121 -4.85 -6.02 -1.23
CA TRP A 121 -5.82 -7.13 -1.27
C TRP A 121 -6.47 -7.28 -2.66
N PHE A 122 -7.03 -6.19 -3.16
CA PHE A 122 -7.90 -6.19 -4.34
C PHE A 122 -7.12 -6.47 -5.61
N SER A 123 -5.85 -6.06 -5.74
CA SER A 123 -5.08 -6.29 -6.98
C SER A 123 -5.00 -7.78 -7.37
N PRO A 124 -4.39 -8.68 -6.56
CA PRO A 124 -4.33 -10.09 -6.91
C PRO A 124 -5.71 -10.75 -6.87
N MET A 125 -6.58 -10.37 -5.92
CA MET A 125 -7.91 -10.94 -5.80
C MET A 125 -8.78 -10.65 -7.03
N TYR A 126 -8.72 -9.41 -7.55
CA TYR A 126 -9.41 -9.01 -8.78
C TYR A 126 -8.97 -9.90 -9.94
N PHE A 127 -7.66 -10.06 -10.15
CA PHE A 127 -7.13 -10.89 -11.23
C PHE A 127 -7.54 -12.38 -11.11
N ILE A 128 -7.52 -12.94 -9.90
CA ILE A 128 -8.06 -14.28 -9.63
C ILE A 128 -9.55 -14.36 -10.01
N LEU A 129 -10.35 -13.39 -9.56
CA LEU A 129 -11.79 -13.38 -9.75
C LEU A 129 -12.23 -13.09 -11.19
N VAL A 130 -11.32 -12.67 -12.07
CA VAL A 130 -11.55 -12.47 -13.52
C VAL A 130 -10.76 -13.46 -14.38
N ARG A 131 -10.27 -14.54 -13.76
CA ARG A 131 -9.54 -15.66 -14.39
C ARG A 131 -8.26 -15.23 -15.12
N ASP A 132 -7.61 -14.15 -14.67
CA ASP A 132 -6.32 -13.69 -15.17
C ASP A 132 -5.19 -14.14 -14.23
N HIS A 133 -4.83 -15.41 -14.35
CA HIS A 133 -3.78 -16.02 -13.53
C HIS A 133 -2.41 -15.37 -13.69
N VAL A 134 -2.04 -14.93 -14.89
CA VAL A 134 -0.75 -14.27 -15.14
C VAL A 134 -0.67 -12.95 -14.39
N MET A 135 -1.73 -12.16 -14.41
CA MET A 135 -1.76 -10.89 -13.69
C MET A 135 -1.89 -11.08 -12.17
N ALA A 136 -2.63 -12.10 -11.72
CA ALA A 136 -2.68 -12.46 -10.31
C ALA A 136 -1.27 -12.78 -9.78
N ASP A 137 -0.52 -13.58 -10.54
CA ASP A 137 0.84 -13.97 -10.20
C ASP A 137 1.79 -12.77 -10.19
N LYS A 138 1.75 -11.94 -11.23
CA LYS A 138 2.56 -10.73 -11.33
C LYS A 138 2.25 -9.75 -10.17
N ALA A 139 0.97 -9.57 -9.80
CA ALA A 139 0.57 -8.69 -8.69
C ALA A 139 1.03 -9.21 -7.33
N ALA A 140 0.94 -10.53 -7.09
CA ALA A 140 1.43 -11.13 -5.84
C ALA A 140 2.96 -11.06 -5.74
N LEU A 141 3.69 -11.32 -6.83
CA LEU A 141 5.15 -11.22 -6.87
C LEU A 141 5.64 -9.78 -6.67
N ASN A 142 4.94 -8.79 -7.25
CA ASN A 142 5.22 -7.37 -7.02
C ASN A 142 5.29 -7.05 -5.53
N TYR A 143 4.24 -7.47 -4.79
CA TYR A 143 4.15 -7.24 -3.36
C TYR A 143 5.29 -7.94 -2.60
N LEU A 144 5.56 -9.21 -2.91
CA LEU A 144 6.63 -9.96 -2.25
C LEU A 144 8.00 -9.34 -2.49
N VAL A 145 8.37 -9.06 -3.73
CA VAL A 145 9.71 -8.58 -4.09
C VAL A 145 9.96 -7.23 -3.44
N ILE A 146 9.03 -6.28 -3.61
CA ILE A 146 9.18 -4.94 -3.04
C ILE A 146 9.27 -5.02 -1.52
N TYR A 147 8.42 -5.81 -0.86
CA TYR A 147 8.44 -5.94 0.59
C TYR A 147 9.75 -6.57 1.10
N LEU A 148 10.23 -7.64 0.46
CA LEU A 148 11.50 -8.28 0.85
C LEU A 148 12.70 -7.35 0.69
N LEU A 149 12.67 -6.46 -0.32
CA LEU A 149 13.75 -5.49 -0.54
C LEU A 149 13.63 -4.27 0.39
N ALA A 150 12.41 -3.87 0.77
CA ALA A 150 12.17 -2.75 1.67
C ALA A 150 12.58 -3.05 3.11
N VAL A 151 12.33 -4.27 3.61
CA VAL A 151 12.58 -4.60 5.02
C VAL A 151 14.04 -4.40 5.46
N PRO A 152 15.07 -4.82 4.70
CA PRO A 152 16.44 -4.48 5.03
C PRO A 152 16.70 -2.98 5.13
N LEU A 153 16.08 -2.17 4.26
CA LEU A 153 16.22 -0.71 4.32
C LEU A 153 15.60 -0.15 5.60
N TYR A 154 14.42 -0.63 6.02
CA TYR A 154 13.82 -0.25 7.30
C TYR A 154 14.65 -0.63 8.52
N LEU A 155 15.33 -1.77 8.47
CA LEU A 155 16.18 -2.24 9.57
C LEU A 155 17.50 -1.49 9.68
N PHE A 156 18.12 -1.15 8.54
CA PHE A 156 19.49 -0.63 8.49
C PHE A 156 19.60 0.84 8.08
N PHE A 157 18.52 1.44 7.60
CA PHE A 157 18.42 2.84 7.20
C PHE A 157 17.15 3.46 7.80
N ASN A 158 17.10 3.46 9.13
CA ASN A 158 15.97 3.95 9.90
C ASN A 158 15.79 5.47 9.67
N VAL A 159 14.60 5.85 9.21
CA VAL A 159 14.20 7.23 8.97
C VAL A 159 12.82 7.44 9.60
N GLU A 160 12.79 8.34 10.56
CA GLU A 160 11.59 8.78 11.25
C GLU A 160 10.63 9.52 10.30
N VAL A 161 9.33 9.43 10.59
CA VAL A 161 8.32 10.22 9.88
C VAL A 161 8.51 11.72 10.13
N THR A 162 8.05 12.55 9.20
CA THR A 162 8.23 14.00 9.25
C THR A 162 7.61 14.62 10.51
N SER A 163 6.45 14.15 10.95
CA SER A 163 5.78 14.67 12.16
C SER A 163 6.49 14.34 13.47
N SER A 164 7.37 13.33 13.52
CA SER A 164 8.15 13.05 14.75
C SER A 164 9.48 13.80 14.78
N TYR A 165 9.97 14.27 13.62
CA TYR A 165 11.28 14.92 13.50
C TYR A 165 11.20 16.45 13.37
N ILE A 166 10.23 17.00 12.62
CA ILE A 166 10.13 18.43 12.34
C ILE A 166 9.44 19.15 13.51
N PRO A 167 10.10 20.09 14.21
CA PRO A 167 9.47 20.85 15.30
C PRO A 167 8.28 21.68 14.81
N GLY A 168 7.15 21.58 15.51
CA GLY A 168 5.93 22.34 15.21
C GLY A 168 5.00 21.69 14.19
N MET A 169 5.39 20.55 13.60
CA MET A 169 4.53 19.78 12.72
C MET A 169 3.56 18.92 13.53
N ASP A 170 2.29 18.89 13.13
CA ASP A 170 1.29 18.04 13.76
C ASP A 170 1.26 16.66 13.11
N ALA A 171 1.09 15.64 13.95
CA ALA A 171 1.02 14.25 13.56
C ALA A 171 -0.40 13.91 13.09
N LEU A 172 -0.92 14.61 12.06
CA LEU A 172 -2.34 14.61 11.67
C LEU A 172 -2.91 13.20 11.48
N PHE A 173 -2.14 12.28 10.91
CA PHE A 173 -2.52 10.88 10.75
C PHE A 173 -2.66 10.11 12.08
N TYR A 174 -1.91 10.51 13.09
CA TYR A 174 -1.78 9.84 14.39
C TYR A 174 -2.68 10.46 15.48
N HIS A 175 -3.44 11.52 15.19
CA HIS A 175 -4.25 12.20 16.21
C HIS A 175 -5.66 11.62 16.38
N ASP A 176 -6.23 10.95 15.37
CA ASP A 176 -7.56 10.36 15.51
C ASP A 176 -7.48 9.03 16.27
N SER A 177 -8.09 9.03 17.46
CA SER A 177 -8.24 7.87 18.34
C SER A 177 -8.85 6.64 17.65
N TRP A 178 -9.61 6.84 16.58
CA TRP A 178 -10.20 5.75 15.82
C TRP A 178 -9.16 4.96 15.05
N TYR A 179 -8.21 5.60 14.36
CA TYR A 179 -7.17 4.91 13.60
C TYR A 179 -5.95 4.56 14.43
N LEU A 180 -5.70 5.33 15.51
CA LEU A 180 -4.48 5.26 16.30
C LEU A 180 -4.09 3.85 16.70
N ARG A 181 -5.03 3.03 17.22
CA ARG A 181 -4.71 1.65 17.62
C ARG A 181 -4.24 0.78 16.45
N PHE A 182 -4.89 0.90 15.30
CA PHE A 182 -4.44 0.15 14.12
C PHE A 182 -3.04 0.58 13.69
N ILE A 183 -2.78 1.88 13.70
CA ILE A 183 -1.51 2.45 13.28
C ILE A 183 -0.40 2.04 14.24
N THR A 184 -0.59 2.22 15.55
CA THR A 184 0.41 1.85 16.58
C THR A 184 0.74 0.36 16.58
N ASP A 185 -0.20 -0.50 16.19
CA ASP A 185 0.00 -1.94 16.16
C ASP A 185 0.71 -2.42 14.87
N ASN A 186 0.76 -1.61 13.80
CA ASN A 186 1.20 -2.06 12.48
C ASN A 186 2.30 -1.23 11.82
N ASP A 187 2.48 0.03 12.23
CA ASP A 187 3.43 0.97 11.63
C ASP A 187 4.39 1.51 12.69
N PRO A 188 5.66 1.03 12.72
CA PRO A 188 6.67 1.69 13.52
C PRO A 188 7.00 3.01 12.81
N THR A 189 6.90 4.12 13.54
CA THR A 189 6.93 5.53 13.05
C THR A 189 8.29 5.96 12.48
N ASP A 190 9.08 5.01 12.01
CA ASP A 190 10.50 5.09 11.69
C ASP A 190 10.86 4.17 10.50
N ASN A 191 9.85 3.73 9.75
CA ASN A 191 9.95 3.07 8.45
C ASN A 191 9.70 4.06 7.28
N GLY A 192 10.24 5.28 7.36
CA GLY A 192 10.04 6.30 6.32
C GLY A 192 10.57 5.87 4.95
N ILE A 193 11.78 5.29 4.90
CA ILE A 193 12.47 4.94 3.64
C ILE A 193 12.56 3.43 3.44
N PRO A 194 12.04 2.88 2.32
CA PRO A 194 11.29 3.52 1.23
C PRO A 194 9.79 3.67 1.51
N SER A 195 9.10 4.54 0.77
CA SER A 195 7.64 4.63 0.84
C SER A 195 6.96 3.46 0.10
N LEU A 196 6.49 2.45 0.84
CA LEU A 196 5.73 1.33 0.28
C LEU A 196 4.34 1.72 -0.23
N HIS A 197 3.72 2.73 0.37
CA HIS A 197 2.44 3.30 -0.10
C HIS A 197 2.53 3.83 -1.53
N PHE A 198 3.74 4.20 -1.96
CA PHE A 198 4.00 4.61 -3.33
C PHE A 198 4.63 3.48 -4.17
N GLY A 199 5.68 2.83 -3.66
CA GLY A 199 6.43 1.81 -4.41
C GLY A 199 5.56 0.63 -4.87
N LEU A 200 4.66 0.13 -4.01
CA LEU A 200 3.80 -1.01 -4.36
C LEU A 200 2.83 -0.70 -5.52
N PRO A 201 2.02 0.38 -5.47
CA PRO A 201 1.22 0.82 -6.60
C PRO A 201 2.03 1.12 -7.86
N ILE A 202 3.20 1.76 -7.74
CA ILE A 202 4.05 2.08 -8.90
C ILE A 202 4.56 0.79 -9.57
N GLY A 203 5.03 -0.19 -8.79
CA GLY A 203 5.47 -1.49 -9.34
C GLY A 203 4.35 -2.20 -10.09
N LEU A 204 3.12 -2.13 -9.56
CA LEU A 204 1.95 -2.65 -10.24
C LEU A 204 1.68 -1.93 -11.57
N LEU A 205 1.75 -0.59 -11.61
CA LEU A 205 1.61 0.19 -12.84
C LEU A 205 2.70 -0.15 -13.87
N ILE A 206 3.95 -0.29 -13.44
CA ILE A 206 5.08 -0.70 -14.29
C ILE A 206 4.80 -2.08 -14.89
N ILE A 207 4.41 -3.05 -14.06
CA ILE A 207 4.04 -4.40 -14.49
C ILE A 207 2.90 -4.37 -15.51
N HIS A 208 1.87 -3.55 -15.31
CA HIS A 208 0.77 -3.40 -16.28
C HIS A 208 1.29 -2.94 -17.64
N ARG A 209 2.21 -1.97 -17.67
CA ARG A 209 2.77 -1.46 -18.93
C ARG A 209 3.68 -2.49 -19.60
N LEU A 210 4.53 -3.17 -18.83
CA LEU A 210 5.39 -4.23 -19.33
C LEU A 210 4.56 -5.39 -19.89
N HIS A 211 3.51 -5.82 -19.18
CA HIS A 211 2.60 -6.87 -19.63
C HIS A 211 1.91 -6.47 -20.94
N CYS A 212 1.34 -5.26 -21.04
CA CYS A 212 0.69 -4.81 -22.27
C CYS A 212 1.68 -4.76 -23.45
N ARG A 213 2.90 -4.26 -23.21
CA ARG A 213 3.96 -4.22 -24.21
C ARG A 213 4.37 -5.62 -24.69
N GLU A 214 4.48 -6.59 -23.77
CA GLU A 214 4.77 -8.00 -24.09
C GLU A 214 3.69 -8.62 -24.98
N GLN A 215 2.43 -8.25 -24.76
CA GLN A 215 1.28 -8.75 -25.54
C GLN A 215 1.00 -7.92 -26.81
N GLY A 216 1.71 -6.82 -27.04
CA GLY A 216 1.45 -5.91 -28.16
C GLY A 216 0.11 -5.17 -28.06
N ILE A 217 -0.45 -5.03 -26.85
CA ILE A 217 -1.73 -4.39 -26.57
C ILE A 217 -1.48 -2.94 -26.16
N ASP A 218 -2.22 -1.98 -26.73
CA ASP A 218 -2.22 -0.61 -26.22
C ASP A 218 -2.88 -0.57 -24.84
N ILE A 219 -2.25 0.06 -23.85
CA ILE A 219 -2.79 0.19 -22.49
C ILE A 219 -4.21 0.79 -22.45
N ARG A 220 -4.59 1.57 -23.46
CA ARG A 220 -5.92 2.17 -23.61
C ARG A 220 -6.99 1.15 -23.99
N GLU A 221 -6.59 0.05 -24.60
CA GLU A 221 -7.44 -1.06 -25.04
C GLU A 221 -7.37 -2.25 -24.07
N TRP A 222 -6.43 -2.23 -23.12
CA TRP A 222 -6.29 -3.29 -22.16
C TRP A 222 -7.53 -3.42 -21.27
N ARG A 223 -8.06 -4.63 -21.15
CA ARG A 223 -9.28 -4.92 -20.38
C ARG A 223 -9.24 -4.48 -18.91
N HIS A 224 -8.04 -4.34 -18.32
CA HIS A 224 -7.85 -3.91 -16.94
C HIS A 224 -7.52 -2.42 -16.79
N ARG A 225 -7.69 -1.63 -17.86
CA ARG A 225 -7.38 -0.19 -17.88
C ARG A 225 -8.06 0.62 -16.77
N GLU A 226 -9.32 0.33 -16.44
CA GLU A 226 -10.02 1.11 -15.41
C GLU A 226 -9.39 0.90 -14.02
N PHE A 227 -9.01 -0.34 -13.73
CA PHE A 227 -8.28 -0.66 -12.52
C PHE A 227 -6.90 -0.01 -12.50
N ASP A 228 -6.20 -0.02 -13.64
CA ASP A 228 -4.93 0.66 -13.82
C ASP A 228 -5.00 2.18 -13.62
N LEU A 229 -6.03 2.84 -14.15
CA LEU A 229 -6.29 4.27 -13.93
C LEU A 229 -6.64 4.57 -12.48
N PHE A 230 -7.38 3.67 -11.82
CA PHE A 230 -7.66 3.79 -10.39
C PHE A 230 -6.36 3.76 -9.58
N VAL A 231 -5.45 2.82 -9.85
CA VAL A 231 -4.15 2.75 -9.16
C VAL A 231 -3.33 4.02 -9.41
N LEU A 232 -3.27 4.49 -10.66
CA LEU A 232 -2.56 5.73 -11.03
C LEU A 232 -3.11 6.97 -10.30
N ALA A 233 -4.43 7.13 -10.26
CA ALA A 233 -5.06 8.25 -9.55
C ALA A 233 -4.72 8.23 -8.07
N ASN A 234 -4.68 7.04 -7.44
CA ASN A 234 -4.32 6.91 -6.04
C ASN A 234 -2.84 7.23 -5.77
N CYS A 235 -1.92 6.91 -6.68
CA CYS A 235 -0.53 7.36 -6.57
C CYS A 235 -0.42 8.89 -6.49
N VAL A 236 -1.21 9.61 -7.29
CA VAL A 236 -1.24 11.09 -7.26
C VAL A 236 -1.77 11.58 -5.92
N ILE A 237 -2.83 10.96 -5.40
CA ILE A 237 -3.38 11.32 -4.08
C ILE A 237 -2.33 11.05 -2.99
N TYR A 238 -1.63 9.91 -3.02
CA TYR A 238 -0.62 9.57 -2.03
C TYR A 238 0.52 10.58 -1.96
N ILE A 239 1.01 11.10 -3.08
CA ILE A 239 2.07 12.14 -3.08
C ILE A 239 1.65 13.35 -2.25
N PHE A 240 0.38 13.76 -2.34
CA PHE A 240 -0.14 14.84 -1.52
C PHE A 240 -0.38 14.39 -0.07
N SER A 241 -1.05 13.26 0.12
CA SER A 241 -1.41 12.74 1.45
C SER A 241 -0.20 12.59 2.35
N ILE A 242 0.91 12.04 1.84
CA ILE A 242 2.09 11.78 2.67
C ILE A 242 2.72 13.07 3.22
N GLN A 243 2.67 14.14 2.43
CA GLN A 243 3.19 15.44 2.80
C GLN A 243 2.24 16.13 3.78
N TYR A 244 0.96 16.20 3.41
CA TYR A 244 -0.06 16.83 4.24
C TYR A 244 -0.19 16.20 5.63
N LEU A 245 -0.21 14.86 5.69
CA LEU A 245 -0.42 14.11 6.93
C LEU A 245 0.82 14.02 7.84
N GLY A 246 2.00 14.38 7.33
CA GLY A 246 3.26 14.35 8.09
C GLY A 246 3.84 12.95 8.32
N ILE A 247 3.70 12.07 7.34
CA ILE A 247 4.01 10.64 7.49
C ILE A 247 5.17 10.15 6.62
N HIS A 248 5.60 10.91 5.60
CA HIS A 248 6.82 10.61 4.84
C HIS A 248 7.54 11.88 4.40
N TRP A 249 8.80 11.69 4.01
CA TRP A 249 9.59 12.63 3.24
C TRP A 249 9.36 12.42 1.74
N ILE A 250 9.66 13.44 0.92
CA ILE A 250 9.57 13.32 -0.54
C ILE A 250 10.62 12.33 -1.06
N LEU A 251 11.82 12.35 -0.47
CA LEU A 251 12.94 11.49 -0.85
C LEU A 251 12.62 10.01 -0.65
N ASP A 252 11.69 9.66 0.23
CA ASP A 252 11.23 8.29 0.46
C ASP A 252 10.58 7.67 -0.80
N ILE A 253 10.05 8.51 -1.70
CA ILE A 253 9.47 8.10 -2.98
C ILE A 253 10.53 7.46 -3.89
N ILE A 254 11.74 8.03 -3.94
CA ILE A 254 12.80 7.62 -4.88
C ILE A 254 13.18 6.15 -4.70
N PRO A 255 13.59 5.67 -3.50
CA PRO A 255 13.90 4.27 -3.31
C PRO A 255 12.65 3.40 -3.47
N GLY A 256 11.45 3.90 -3.16
CA GLY A 256 10.20 3.20 -3.46
C GLY A 256 10.01 2.92 -4.97
N VAL A 257 10.35 3.89 -5.83
CA VAL A 257 10.34 3.74 -7.29
C VAL A 257 11.49 2.85 -7.78
N ILE A 258 12.65 2.85 -7.12
CA ILE A 258 13.78 1.96 -7.46
C ILE A 258 13.45 0.50 -7.15
N LEU A 259 12.71 0.23 -6.08
CA LEU A 259 12.26 -1.12 -5.75
C LEU A 259 11.18 -1.65 -6.70
N ALA A 260 10.42 -0.76 -7.32
CA ALA A 260 9.31 -1.03 -8.23
C ALA A 260 9.76 -1.42 -9.64
#